data_AF-A0A4R2QXZ3-F1
#
_entry.id   AF-A0A4R2QXZ3-F1
#
_cell.length_a   1.000
_cell.length_b   1.000
_cell.length_c   1.000
_cell.angle_alpha   90.00
_cell.angle_beta   90.00
_cell.angle_gamma   90.00
#
_symmetry.space_group_name_H-M   'P 1'
#
loop_
_entity.id
_entity.type
_entity.pdbx_description
1 polymer ?
#
loop_
_entity_poly.entity_id
_entity_poly.type
_entity_poly.pdbx_seq_one_letter_code
_entity_poly.pdbx_strand_id
1 'polypeptide(L)' 'MNTMTGYALPESMAELIADCTDIPGSIQAERGIPQQRAAAPWAVSESCLAQVEDLDLYV' A
#
# COMPACT_ATOMS: atom_id res chain seq x y z
N MET A 1 -23.24 20.86 -6.52
CA MET A 1 -22.36 19.90 -7.19
C MET A 1 -21.08 19.79 -6.38
N ASN A 2 -20.65 18.56 -6.08
CA ASN A 2 -19.63 18.17 -5.09
C ASN A 2 -18.40 19.08 -4.99
N THR A 3 -18.16 19.63 -3.81
CA THR A 3 -16.85 20.13 -3.39
C THR A 3 -15.98 18.94 -2.98
N MET A 4 -15.02 18.60 -3.82
CA MET A 4 -13.92 17.67 -3.52
C MET A 4 -13.19 18.21 -2.28
N THR A 5 -13.39 17.60 -1.12
CA THR A 5 -12.78 18.02 0.14
C THR A 5 -11.25 17.97 0.00
N GLY A 6 -10.58 19.10 0.17
CA GLY A 6 -9.13 19.19 0.26
C GLY A 6 -8.66 18.54 1.55
N TYR A 7 -8.32 17.25 1.50
CA TYR A 7 -7.56 16.62 2.56
C TYR A 7 -6.10 17.07 2.42
N ALA A 8 -5.64 17.89 3.36
CA ALA A 8 -4.21 18.16 3.52
C ALA A 8 -3.52 16.83 3.81
N LEU A 9 -2.38 16.60 3.16
CA LEU A 9 -1.51 15.49 3.54
C LEU A 9 -0.85 15.84 4.89
N PRO A 10 -0.68 14.86 5.79
CA PRO A 10 -0.01 15.11 7.06
C PRO A 10 1.44 15.56 6.80
N GLU A 11 1.86 16.62 7.48
CA GLU A 11 3.20 17.19 7.34
C GLU A 11 4.19 16.52 8.32
N SER A 12 3.68 15.69 9.24
CA SER A 12 4.50 14.93 10.19
C SER A 12 3.92 13.55 10.54
N MET A 13 4.77 12.69 11.09
CA MET A 13 4.37 11.38 11.59
C MET A 13 3.42 11.47 12.79
N ALA A 14 3.54 12.53 13.60
CA ALA A 14 2.61 12.75 14.70
C ALA A 14 1.19 13.02 14.21
N GLU A 15 1.04 13.83 13.16
CA GLU A 15 -0.25 14.13 12.52
C GLU A 15 -0.85 12.88 11.87
N LEU A 16 -0.04 12.11 11.13
CA LEU A 16 -0.52 10.87 10.53
C LEU A 16 -1.01 9.87 11.58
N ILE A 17 -0.31 9.76 12.72
CA ILE A 17 -0.73 8.89 13.82
C ILE A 17 -2.05 9.38 14.43
N ALA A 18 -2.21 10.69 14.65
CA ALA A 18 -3.44 11.27 15.17
C ALA A 18 -4.64 10.98 14.26
N ASP A 19 -4.48 11.17 12.94
CA ASP A 19 -5.51 10.84 11.96
C ASP A 19 -5.89 9.35 11.98
N CYS A 20 -4.90 8.47 12.17
CA CYS A 20 -5.14 7.03 12.27
C CYS A 20 -5.85 6.62 13.57
N THR A 21 -5.66 7.35 14.67
CA THR A 21 -6.34 7.06 15.94
C THR A 21 -7.83 7.35 15.90
N ASP A 22 -8.27 8.24 15.00
CA ASP A 22 -9.68 8.58 14.82
C ASP A 22 -10.45 7.56 13.97
N ILE A 23 -9.78 6.55 13.41
CA ILE A 23 -10.41 5.49 12.61
C ILE A 23 -11.35 4.65 13.52
N PRO A 24 -12.67 4.62 13.24
CA PRO A 24 -13.61 3.90 14.07
C PRO A 24 -13.31 2.40 14.18
N GLY A 25 -13.32 1.88 15.41
CA GLY A 25 -13.11 0.44 15.69
C GLY A 25 -14.08 -0.49 14.98
N SER A 26 -15.29 -0.01 14.62
CA SER A 26 -16.28 -0.78 13.86
C SER A 26 -15.85 -1.13 12.43
N ILE A 27 -14.85 -0.43 11.88
CA ILE A 27 -14.25 -0.73 10.56
C ILE A 27 -13.10 -1.74 10.71
N GLN A 28 -12.54 -1.87 11.91
CA GLN A 28 -11.54 -2.89 12.19
C GLN A 28 -12.23 -4.24 12.11
N ALA A 29 -11.97 -4.98 11.03
CA ALA A 29 -12.50 -6.32 10.89
C ALA A 29 -11.97 -7.16 12.06
N GLU A 30 -12.85 -7.81 12.82
CA GLU A 30 -12.50 -8.90 13.75
C GLU A 30 -12.04 -10.16 12.98
N ARG A 31 -11.27 -9.98 11.91
CA ARG A 31 -10.62 -11.08 11.23
C ARG A 31 -9.31 -11.30 11.97
N GLY A 32 -9.30 -12.33 12.81
CA GLY A 32 -8.07 -12.86 13.39
C GLY A 32 -6.98 -12.94 12.32
N ILE A 33 -5.73 -12.71 12.73
CA ILE A 33 -4.59 -12.67 11.81
C ILE A 33 -4.65 -13.91 10.90
N PRO A 34 -4.76 -13.73 9.57
CA PRO A 34 -4.79 -14.86 8.65
C PRO A 34 -3.57 -15.73 8.89
N GLN A 35 -3.76 -17.05 8.94
CA GLN A 35 -2.65 -17.97 9.14
C GLN A 35 -1.58 -17.73 8.06
N GLN A 36 -0.34 -17.55 8.49
CA GLN A 36 0.78 -17.31 7.58
C GLN A 36 0.93 -18.52 6.66
N ARG A 37 0.76 -18.29 5.36
CA ARG A 37 1.05 -19.29 4.33
C ARG A 37 2.54 -19.24 4.01
N ALA A 38 3.16 -20.40 3.78
CA ALA A 38 4.49 -20.45 3.18
C ALA A 38 4.45 -19.75 1.81
N ALA A 39 5.29 -18.74 1.61
CA ALA A 39 5.45 -18.12 0.31
C ALA A 39 6.13 -19.12 -0.64
N ALA A 40 5.69 -19.16 -1.90
CA ALA A 40 6.49 -19.80 -2.93
C ALA A 40 7.83 -19.05 -3.05
N PRO A 41 8.94 -19.74 -3.35
CA PRO A 41 10.19 -19.08 -3.71
C PRO A 41 9.94 -18.06 -4.82
N TRP A 42 10.48 -16.87 -4.66
CA TRP A 42 10.34 -15.83 -5.67
C TRP A 42 11.08 -16.24 -6.94
N ALA A 43 10.39 -16.13 -8.08
CA ALA A 43 10.94 -16.40 -9.40
C ALA A 43 10.43 -15.35 -10.38
N VAL A 44 11.34 -14.84 -11.21
CA VAL A 44 11.01 -13.93 -12.31
C VAL A 44 10.67 -14.78 -13.52
N SER A 45 9.51 -14.54 -14.12
CA SER A 45 9.15 -15.19 -15.39
C SER A 45 9.88 -14.55 -16.56
N GLU A 46 10.06 -15.31 -17.64
CA GLU A 46 10.56 -14.76 -18.91
C GLU A 46 9.72 -13.57 -19.40
N SER A 47 8.41 -13.59 -19.17
CA SER A 47 7.52 -12.47 -19.50
C SER A 47 7.78 -11.20 -18.68
N CYS A 48 8.33 -11.33 -17.47
CA CYS A 48 8.73 -10.21 -16.64
C CYS A 48 10.11 -9.68 -17.09
N LEU A 49 11.03 -10.60 -17.43
CA LEU A 49 12.34 -10.25 -17.99
C LEU A 49 12.21 -9.49 -19.32
N ALA A 50 11.35 -9.95 -20.22
CA ALA A 50 11.11 -9.32 -21.53
C ALA A 50 10.58 -7.88 -21.46
N GLN A 51 9.96 -7.47 -20.33
CA GLN A 51 9.48 -6.10 -20.17
C GLN A 51 10.61 -5.08 -19.97
N VAL A 52 11.80 -5.56 -19.58
CA VAL A 52 12.94 -4.72 -19.21
C VAL A 52 14.20 -5.03 -19.99
N GLU A 53 14.14 -5.97 -20.95
CA GLU A 53 15.28 -6.48 -21.72
C GLU A 53 16.05 -5.39 -22.47
N ASP A 54 15.37 -4.33 -22.91
CA ASP A 54 15.95 -3.19 -23.63
C ASP A 54 15.76 -1.85 -22.89
N LEU A 55 15.40 -1.89 -21.60
CA LEU A 55 15.17 -0.68 -20.81
C LEU A 55 16.51 -0.16 -20.23
N ASP A 56 17.39 0.31 -21.11
CA ASP A 56 18.75 0.76 -20.79
C ASP A 56 18.82 2.14 -20.08
N LEU A 57 17.67 2.80 -19.87
CA LEU A 57 17.62 4.18 -19.43
C LEU A 57 16.87 4.33 -18.10
N TYR A 58 17.65 4.61 -17.06
CA TYR A 58 17.19 5.33 -15.88
C TYR A 58 17.75 6.75 -16.00
N VAL A 59 16.91 7.72 -16.37
CA VAL A 59 17.25 9.16 -16.38
C VAL A 59 16.87 9.79 -15.06
#